data_AF-A0A975I040-F1
#
_entry.id   AF-A0A975I040-F1
#
_cell.length_a   1.000
_cell.length_b   1.000
_cell.length_c   1.000
_cell.angle_alpha   90.00
_cell.angle_beta   90.00
_cell.angle_gamma   90.00
#
_symmetry.space_group_name_H-M   'P 1'
#
loop_
_entity.id
_entity.type
_entity.pdbx_description
1 polymer ?
#
loop_
_entity_poly.entity_id
_entity_poly.type
_entity_poly.pdbx_seq_one_letter_code
_entity_poly.pdbx_strand_id
1 'polypeptide(L)'
;MAKAESKTTVLPDGLRYKSKVSGSPFMAAASFGGATMSCFLCGKHRARSLMTTRKVLGKSQAVCSPSCKALDEATAAAAAERS
;
A
#
# COMPACT_ATOMS: atom_id res chain seq x y z
N MET A 1 -3.08 -8.32 -35.12
CA MET A 1 -2.07 -8.99 -34.29
C MET A 1 -2.76 -10.06 -33.47
N ALA A 2 -2.49 -11.34 -33.76
CA ALA A 2 -3.18 -12.49 -33.15
C ALA A 2 -2.61 -12.80 -31.75
N LYS A 3 -3.49 -13.14 -30.80
CA LYS A 3 -3.10 -13.57 -29.44
C LYS A 3 -2.35 -14.91 -29.53
N ALA A 4 -1.17 -14.98 -28.93
CA ALA A 4 -0.40 -16.22 -28.81
C ALA A 4 -1.10 -17.19 -27.85
N GLU A 5 -1.42 -18.38 -28.35
CA GLU A 5 -2.04 -19.47 -27.61
C GLU A 5 -0.97 -20.12 -26.70
N SER A 6 -1.14 -20.02 -25.38
CA SER A 6 -0.18 -20.55 -24.41
C SER A 6 -0.33 -22.07 -24.29
N LYS A 7 0.39 -22.80 -25.16
CA LYS A 7 0.45 -24.26 -25.12
C LYS A 7 1.14 -24.71 -23.83
N THR A 8 0.36 -25.22 -22.88
CA THR A 8 0.86 -25.89 -21.68
C THR A 8 1.23 -27.32 -22.05
N THR A 9 2.51 -27.65 -22.08
CA THR A 9 2.98 -29.04 -22.25
C THR A 9 3.21 -29.68 -20.88
N VAL A 10 2.69 -30.89 -20.70
CA VAL A 10 2.87 -31.69 -19.48
C VAL A 10 4.08 -32.59 -19.72
N LEU A 11 5.10 -32.52 -18.86
CA LEU A 11 6.23 -33.45 -18.91
C LEU A 11 5.78 -34.84 -18.42
N PRO A 12 6.39 -35.93 -18.92
CA PRO A 12 6.01 -37.31 -18.57
C PRO A 12 6.15 -37.62 -17.06
N ASP A 13 6.94 -36.85 -16.33
CA ASP A 13 7.14 -36.93 -14.88
C ASP A 13 6.03 -36.22 -14.07
N GLY A 14 4.99 -35.72 -14.74
CA GLY A 14 3.80 -35.10 -14.12
C GLY A 14 3.97 -33.65 -13.69
N LEU A 15 5.18 -33.07 -13.79
CA LEU A 15 5.41 -31.68 -13.40
C LEU A 15 5.06 -30.71 -14.54
N ARG A 16 4.01 -29.90 -14.32
CA ARG A 16 3.60 -28.86 -15.28
C ARG A 16 4.44 -27.59 -15.11
N TYR A 17 5.36 -27.29 -16.03
CA TYR A 17 5.85 -25.92 -16.16
C TYR A 17 4.80 -25.08 -16.89
N LYS A 18 3.96 -24.40 -16.12
CA LYS A 18 3.15 -23.28 -16.64
C LYS A 18 4.15 -22.21 -17.07
N SER A 19 4.17 -21.84 -18.34
CA SER A 19 4.96 -20.70 -18.85
C SER A 19 4.82 -19.55 -17.84
N LYS A 20 5.90 -19.18 -17.15
CA LYS A 20 5.85 -18.02 -16.26
C LYS A 20 5.54 -16.83 -17.15
N VAL A 21 4.37 -16.23 -16.95
CA VAL A 21 4.01 -14.97 -17.60
C VAL A 21 5.17 -14.02 -17.34
N SER A 22 5.75 -13.44 -18.38
CA SER A 22 6.86 -12.49 -18.22
C SER A 22 6.34 -11.28 -17.44
N GLY A 23 6.72 -11.18 -16.16
CA GLY A 23 6.28 -10.12 -15.27
C GLY A 23 6.24 -10.58 -13.82
N SER A 24 6.54 -9.67 -12.89
CA SER A 24 6.37 -9.91 -11.47
C SER A 24 4.87 -9.98 -11.13
N PRO A 25 4.40 -10.96 -10.33
CA PRO A 25 3.02 -10.96 -9.81
C PRO A 25 2.79 -9.82 -8.81
N PHE A 26 3.86 -9.21 -8.30
CA PHE A 26 3.79 -7.99 -7.52
C PHE A 26 3.64 -6.82 -8.49
N MET A 27 2.41 -6.32 -8.60
CA MET A 27 2.18 -4.99 -9.16
C MET A 27 3.03 -4.00 -8.37
N ALA A 28 3.83 -3.18 -9.05
CA ALA A 28 4.52 -2.08 -8.40
C ALA A 28 3.47 -1.30 -7.59
N ALA A 29 3.61 -1.24 -6.27
CA ALA A 29 2.70 -0.50 -5.42
C ALA A 29 2.58 0.89 -6.03
N ALA A 30 1.37 1.29 -6.43
CA ALA A 30 1.15 2.56 -7.10
C ALA A 30 1.77 3.66 -6.24
N SER A 31 2.84 4.29 -6.75
CA SER A 31 3.68 5.26 -6.01
C SER A 31 2.88 6.41 -5.38
N PHE A 32 1.62 6.57 -5.78
CA PHE A 32 0.73 7.65 -5.41
C PHE A 32 -0.57 7.21 -4.70
N GLY A 33 -0.86 5.90 -4.61
CA GLY A 33 -2.22 5.43 -4.27
C GLY A 33 -2.46 5.00 -2.81
N GLY A 34 -1.43 4.63 -2.04
CA GLY A 34 -1.67 3.94 -0.78
C GLY A 34 -0.50 3.83 0.18
N ALA A 35 0.51 4.70 0.07
CA ALA A 35 1.60 4.71 1.03
C ALA A 35 1.10 5.26 2.39
N THR A 36 0.61 4.37 3.24
CA THR A 36 0.41 4.68 4.66
C THR A 36 1.76 4.77 5.35
N MET A 37 1.95 5.73 6.24
CA MET A 37 3.11 5.76 7.14
C MET A 37 2.65 5.93 8.59
N SER A 38 3.51 5.52 9.53
CA SER A 38 3.30 5.73 10.96
C SER A 38 3.57 7.19 11.34
N CYS A 39 2.69 7.79 12.14
CA CYS A 39 2.95 9.07 12.79
C CYS A 39 4.01 8.91 13.88
N PHE A 40 5.03 9.77 13.91
CA PHE A 40 6.10 9.71 14.90
C PHE A 40 5.61 9.92 16.36
N LEU A 41 4.50 10.64 16.56
CA LEU A 41 3.98 10.93 17.91
C LEU A 41 3.04 9.85 18.47
N CYS A 42 2.11 9.34 17.65
CA CYS A 42 1.11 8.38 18.11
C CYS A 42 1.31 6.94 17.58
N GLY A 43 2.28 6.72 16.68
CA GLY A 43 2.61 5.41 16.10
C GLY A 43 1.59 4.86 15.09
N LYS A 44 0.39 5.43 15.00
CA LYS A 44 -0.68 4.93 14.11
C LYS A 44 -0.34 5.12 12.64
N HIS A 45 -0.66 4.12 11.83
CA HIS A 45 -0.51 4.19 10.37
C HIS A 45 -1.66 5.00 9.77
N ARG A 46 -1.32 6.05 9.03
CA ARG A 46 -2.26 6.95 8.38
C ARG A 46 -1.85 7.17 6.93
N ALA A 47 -2.82 7.54 6.08
CA ALA A 47 -2.53 7.94 4.71
C ALA A 47 -1.57 9.15 4.70
N ARG A 48 -0.60 9.17 3.78
CA ARG A 48 0.41 10.24 3.70
C ARG A 48 -0.19 11.64 3.50
N SER A 49 -1.37 11.73 2.88
CA SER A 49 -2.13 12.98 2.72
C SER A 49 -2.62 13.59 4.04
N LEU A 50 -2.79 12.77 5.08
CA LEU A 50 -3.22 13.21 6.42
C LEU A 50 -2.05 13.54 7.35
N MET A 51 -0.81 13.51 6.82
CA MET A 51 0.39 13.80 7.59
C MET A 51 1.09 15.05 7.10
N THR A 52 1.78 15.71 8.02
CA THR A 52 2.66 16.84 7.75
C THR A 52 4.06 16.53 8.28
N THR A 53 5.06 17.18 7.71
CA THR A 53 6.46 17.05 8.16
C THR A 53 6.74 18.11 9.22
N ARG A 54 7.18 17.70 10.41
CA ARG A 54 7.61 18.61 11.49
C ARG A 54 9.03 18.28 11.93
N LYS A 55 9.80 19.30 12.34
CA LYS A 55 11.11 19.09 12.97
C LYS A 55 10.89 18.61 14.41
N VAL A 56 11.31 17.38 14.69
CA VAL A 56 11.28 16.77 16.03
C VAL A 56 12.70 16.32 16.36
N LEU A 57 13.26 16.81 17.47
CA LEU A 57 14.64 16.53 17.90
C LEU A 57 15.67 16.77 16.77
N GLY A 58 15.51 17.86 16.02
CA GLY A 58 16.41 18.25 14.93
C GLY A 58 16.26 17.44 13.63
N LYS A 59 15.39 16.43 13.58
CA LYS A 59 15.12 15.64 12.37
C LYS A 59 13.70 15.90 11.86
N SER A 60 13.53 15.91 10.54
CA SER A 60 12.23 16.01 9.90
C SER A 60 11.48 14.69 10.04
N GLN A 61 10.36 14.68 10.76
CA GLN A 61 9.54 13.49 11.00
C GLN A 61 8.11 13.70 10.47
N ALA A 62 7.49 12.62 10.01
CA ALA A 62 6.09 12.61 9.59
C ALA A 62 5.18 12.51 10.82
N VAL A 63 4.23 13.44 10.95
CA VAL A 63 3.31 13.55 12.08
C VAL A 63 1.90 13.81 11.57
N CYS A 64 0.88 13.35 12.29
CA CYS A 64 -0.52 13.68 12.06
C CYS A 64 -0.76 15.19 11.91
N SER A 65 -1.58 15.57 10.93
CA SER A 65 -2.09 16.94 10.75
C SER A 65 -3.62 16.96 10.88
N PRO A 66 -4.25 17.89 11.63
CA PRO A 66 -3.63 18.97 12.42
C PRO A 66 -3.10 18.50 13.79
N SER A 67 -3.65 17.43 14.36
CA SER A 67 -3.16 16.79 15.59
C SER A 67 -3.53 15.31 15.60
N CYS A 68 -2.90 14.52 16.48
CA CYS A 68 -3.22 13.10 16.62
C CYS A 68 -4.67 12.88 17.07
N LYS A 69 -5.17 13.70 17.99
CA LYS A 69 -6.54 13.61 18.53
C LYS A 69 -7.59 13.91 17.45
N ALA A 70 -7.43 15.03 16.74
CA ALA A 70 -8.37 15.45 15.70
C ALA A 70 -8.46 14.42 14.55
N LEU A 71 -7.33 13.81 14.16
CA LEU A 71 -7.36 12.75 13.16
C LEU A 71 -8.00 11.46 13.68
N ASP A 72 -7.77 11.10 14.94
CA ASP A 72 -8.42 9.94 15.53
C ASP A 72 -9.94 10.08 15.49
N GLU A 73 -10.47 11.23 15.90
CA GLU A 73 -11.90 11.58 15.84
C GLU A 73 -12.43 11.55 14.40
N ALA A 74 -11.74 12.19 13.45
CA ALA A 74 -12.14 12.19 12.04
C ALA A 74 -12.17 10.77 11.45
N THR A 75 -11.23 9.91 11.81
CA THR A 75 -11.23 8.52 11.34
C THR A 75 -12.32 7.67 12.00
N ALA A 76 -12.66 7.94 13.26
CA ALA A 76 -13.76 7.26 13.94
C ALA A 76 -15.11 7.66 13.32
N ALA A 77 -15.32 8.95 13.04
CA ALA A 77 -16.51 9.44 12.34
C ALA A 77 -16.65 8.82 10.95
N ALA A 78 -15.57 8.83 10.14
CA ALA A 78 -15.58 8.25 8.81
C ALA A 78 -15.80 6.72 8.79
N ALA A 79 -15.47 6.02 9.88
CA ALA A 79 -15.76 4.60 10.03
C ALA A 79 -17.23 4.35 10.38
N ALA A 80 -17.82 5.20 11.24
CA ALA A 80 -19.22 5.13 11.62
C ALA A 80 -20.19 5.48 10.47
N GLU A 81 -19.81 6.39 9.58
CA GLU A 81 -20.62 6.71 8.38
C GLU A 81 -20.60 5.60 7.32
N ARG A 82 -19.64 4.68 7.40
CA ARG A 82 -19.48 3.57 6.43
C ARG A 82 -20.05 2.25 6.95
N SER A 83 -20.53 2.21 8.20
CA SER A 83 -21.18 1.07 8.83
C SER A 83 -22.69 1.24 8.84
#